data_AF-A0A379U3F6-F1
#
_entry.id   AF-A0A379U3F6-F1
#
_cell.length_a   1.000
_cell.length_b   1.000
_cell.length_c   1.000
_cell.angle_alpha   90.00
_cell.angle_beta   90.00
_cell.angle_gamma   90.00
#
_symmetry.space_group_name_H-M   'P 1'
#
loop_
_entity.id
_entity.type
_entity.pdbx_description
1 polymer ?
#
loop_
_entity_poly.entity_id
_entity_poly.type
_entity_poly.pdbx_seq_one_letter_code
_entity_poly.pdbx_strand_id
1 'polypeptide(L)'
;MMRHFEKGVMLQTLDSLWKEHLAAMDYLRQGIHLRGYAQKDPKQEYKRESFAMFAAMLESLKYEVISTLSKVQVRMPEEVEAMEMQRREEAERLAQMQQLSHQDDDAAVAADLAAQTGERKIGRNDPCPCGSGKKYKQCHGRLS
;
A
#
# COMPACT_ATOMS: atom_id res chain seq x y z
N MET A 1 -28.35 -8.14 17.87
CA MET A 1 -27.16 -7.89 17.04
C MET A 1 -25.87 -7.96 17.86
N MET A 2 -25.68 -7.15 18.92
CA MET A 2 -24.42 -7.14 19.71
C MET A 2 -23.97 -8.51 20.25
N ARG A 3 -24.88 -9.32 20.82
CA ARG A 3 -24.53 -10.67 21.31
C ARG A 3 -24.02 -11.64 20.24
N HIS A 4 -24.53 -11.53 19.00
CA HIS A 4 -24.06 -12.35 17.90
C HIS A 4 -22.68 -11.90 17.41
N PHE A 5 -22.44 -10.59 17.45
CA PHE A 5 -21.14 -10.01 17.14
C PHE A 5 -20.09 -10.42 18.17
N GLU A 6 -20.37 -10.27 19.47
CA GLU A 6 -19.48 -10.73 20.56
C GLU A 6 -19.12 -12.21 20.42
N LYS A 7 -20.13 -13.06 20.17
CA LYS A 7 -19.93 -14.48 19.92
C LYS A 7 -19.08 -14.73 18.67
N GLY A 8 -19.30 -13.96 17.60
CA GLY A 8 -18.51 -14.04 16.37
C GLY A 8 -17.04 -13.71 16.61
N VAL A 9 -16.76 -12.60 17.30
CA VAL A 9 -15.40 -12.19 17.68
C VAL A 9 -14.74 -13.26 18.55
N MET A 10 -15.42 -13.74 19.60
CA MET A 10 -14.88 -14.80 20.46
C MET A 10 -14.49 -16.06 19.67
N LEU A 11 -15.37 -16.54 18.78
CA LEU A 11 -15.10 -17.74 17.99
C LEU A 11 -13.97 -17.53 16.99
N GLN A 12 -13.90 -16.38 16.33
CA GLN A 12 -12.85 -16.07 15.37
C GLN A 12 -11.48 -15.94 16.05
N THR A 13 -11.42 -15.28 17.20
CA THR A 13 -10.17 -15.14 17.98
C THR A 13 -9.73 -16.49 18.52
N LEU A 14 -10.66 -17.30 19.04
CA LEU A 14 -10.37 -18.65 19.52
C LEU A 14 -9.82 -19.53 18.40
N ASP A 15 -10.45 -19.54 17.23
CA ASP A 15 -10.03 -20.37 16.10
C ASP A 15 -8.62 -19.97 15.61
N SER A 16 -8.32 -18.67 15.56
CA SER A 16 -6.99 -18.18 15.18
C SER A 16 -5.90 -18.63 16.16
N LEU A 17 -6.11 -18.38 17.46
CA LEU A 17 -5.15 -18.76 18.51
C LEU A 17 -5.00 -20.28 18.62
N TRP A 18 -6.07 -21.03 18.39
CA TRP A 18 -6.04 -22.48 18.41
C TRP A 18 -5.22 -23.07 17.26
N LYS A 19 -5.39 -22.55 16.04
CA LYS A 19 -4.57 -22.94 14.88
C LYS A 19 -3.09 -22.67 15.11
N GLU A 20 -2.77 -21.51 15.66
CA GLU A 20 -1.40 -21.15 16.02
C GLU A 20 -0.84 -22.08 17.10
N HIS A 21 -1.62 -22.37 18.15
CA HIS A 21 -1.23 -23.30 19.21
C HIS A 21 -0.98 -24.71 18.67
N LEU A 22 -1.83 -25.23 17.78
CA LEU A 22 -1.62 -26.54 17.16
C LEU A 22 -0.32 -26.60 16.34
N ALA A 23 -0.05 -25.57 15.54
CA ALA A 23 1.21 -25.47 14.79
C ALA A 23 2.42 -25.44 15.76
N ALA A 24 2.32 -24.67 16.85
CA ALA A 24 3.36 -24.59 17.87
C ALA A 24 3.57 -25.93 18.60
N MET A 25 2.50 -26.70 18.86
CA MET A 25 2.57 -28.05 19.44
C MET A 25 3.25 -29.05 18.50
N ASP A 26 3.01 -28.96 17.19
CA ASP A 26 3.68 -29.81 16.21
C ASP A 26 5.20 -29.53 16.19
N TYR A 27 5.62 -28.26 16.23
CA TYR A 27 7.03 -27.89 16.35
C TYR A 27 7.64 -28.38 17.67
N LEU A 28 6.94 -28.21 18.78
CA LEU A 28 7.38 -28.68 20.10
C LEU A 28 7.59 -30.20 20.10
N ARG A 29 6.67 -30.95 19.48
CA ARG A 29 6.74 -32.41 19.37
C ARG A 29 7.94 -32.87 18.53
N GLN A 30 8.27 -32.16 17.46
CA GLN A 30 9.46 -32.46 16.64
C GLN A 30 10.75 -32.19 17.41
N GLY A 31 10.82 -31.08 18.15
CA GLY A 31 12.00 -30.67 18.92
C GLY A 31 12.24 -31.42 20.24
N ILE A 32 11.23 -32.09 20.81
CA ILE A 32 11.32 -32.68 22.15
C ILE A 32 12.38 -33.78 22.29
N HIS A 33 12.70 -34.48 21.19
CA HIS A 33 13.67 -35.58 21.19
C HIS A 33 15.08 -35.09 21.54
N LEU A 34 15.41 -33.84 21.19
CA LEU A 34 16.69 -33.22 21.55
C LEU A 34 16.82 -32.99 23.06
N ARG A 35 15.71 -32.87 23.80
CA ARG A 35 15.73 -32.72 25.26
C ARG A 35 16.00 -34.03 26.01
N GLY A 36 15.84 -35.17 25.36
CA GLY A 36 16.26 -36.47 25.90
C GLY A 36 17.77 -36.54 26.16
N TYR A 37 18.58 -35.77 25.43
CA TYR A 37 20.02 -35.66 25.67
C TYR A 37 20.35 -35.00 27.02
N ALA A 38 19.43 -34.21 27.60
CA ALA A 38 19.59 -33.58 28.91
C ALA A 38 19.17 -34.48 30.08
N GLN A 39 18.99 -35.79 29.86
CA GLN A 39 18.53 -36.78 30.86
C GLN A 39 17.16 -36.47 31.51
N LYS A 40 16.39 -35.53 30.95
CA LYS A 40 15.01 -35.26 31.36
C LYS A 40 14.06 -36.14 30.56
N ASP A 41 12.97 -36.60 31.19
CA ASP A 41 11.91 -37.34 30.51
C ASP A 41 11.24 -36.43 29.45
N PRO A 42 11.40 -36.72 28.14
CA PRO A 42 10.82 -35.90 27.07
C PRO A 42 9.29 -35.77 27.17
N LYS A 43 8.62 -36.81 27.67
CA LYS A 43 7.15 -36.82 27.81
C LYS A 43 6.68 -35.85 28.88
N GLN A 44 7.43 -35.72 29.98
CA GLN A 44 7.09 -34.79 31.06
C GLN A 44 7.35 -33.35 30.62
N GLU A 45 8.47 -33.10 29.94
CA GLU A 45 8.79 -31.76 29.45
C GLU A 45 7.78 -31.30 28.39
N TYR A 46 7.40 -32.19 27.47
CA TYR A 46 6.33 -31.91 26.50
C TYR A 46 5.04 -31.50 27.19
N LYS A 47 4.57 -32.29 28.17
CA LYS A 47 3.33 -31.99 28.91
C LYS A 47 3.39 -30.66 29.64
N ARG A 48 4.51 -30.37 30.29
CA ARG A 48 4.71 -29.15 31.06
C ARG A 48 4.68 -27.92 30.15
N GLU A 49 5.42 -27.95 29.05
CA GLU A 49 5.52 -26.84 28.11
C GLU A 49 4.23 -26.68 27.29
N SER A 50 3.62 -27.78 26.84
CA SER A 50 2.32 -27.74 26.15
C SER A 50 1.24 -27.10 27.02
N PHE A 51 1.20 -27.46 28.30
CA PHE A 51 0.23 -26.89 29.24
C PHE A 51 0.52 -25.42 29.54
N ALA A 52 1.78 -25.03 29.68
CA ALA A 52 2.17 -23.63 29.86
C ALA A 52 1.76 -22.78 28.64
N MET A 53 1.98 -23.28 27.43
CA MET A 53 1.57 -22.61 26.19
C MET A 53 0.04 -22.53 26.06
N PHE A 54 -0.69 -23.57 26.46
CA PHE A 54 -2.14 -23.56 26.47
C PHE A 54 -2.70 -22.54 27.47
N ALA A 55 -2.14 -22.47 28.68
CA ALA A 55 -2.54 -21.48 29.68
C ALA A 55 -2.28 -20.05 29.18
N ALA A 56 -1.12 -19.81 28.55
CA ALA A 56 -0.80 -18.53 27.94
C ALA A 56 -1.80 -18.17 26.81
N MET A 57 -2.13 -19.13 25.95
CA MET A 57 -3.11 -18.95 24.87
C MET A 57 -4.49 -18.54 25.41
N LEU A 58 -4.94 -19.14 26.53
CA LEU A 58 -6.22 -18.77 27.15
C LEU A 58 -6.22 -17.33 27.69
N GLU A 59 -5.11 -16.86 28.23
CA GLU A 59 -4.98 -15.45 28.65
C GLU A 59 -4.94 -14.50 27.45
N SER A 60 -4.20 -14.86 26.39
CA SER A 60 -4.21 -14.10 25.13
C SER A 60 -5.61 -14.02 24.52
N LEU A 61 -6.38 -15.12 24.55
CA LEU A 61 -7.76 -15.13 24.07
C LEU A 61 -8.63 -14.10 24.80
N LYS A 62 -8.57 -14.06 26.14
CA LYS A 62 -9.31 -13.08 26.93
C LYS A 62 -8.90 -11.66 26.55
N TYR A 63 -7.59 -11.40 26.48
CA TYR A 63 -7.07 -10.08 26.15
C TYR A 63 -7.50 -9.62 24.76
N GLU A 64 -7.34 -10.47 23.75
CA GLU A 64 -7.67 -10.15 22.35
C GLU A 64 -9.16 -9.93 22.15
N VAL A 65 -10.02 -10.73 22.78
CA VAL A 65 -11.48 -10.53 22.71
C VAL A 65 -11.85 -9.18 23.31
N ILE A 66 -11.40 -8.86 24.52
CA ILE A 66 -11.73 -7.59 25.17
C ILE A 66 -11.12 -6.39 24.41
N SER A 67 -9.88 -6.52 23.95
CA SER A 67 -9.20 -5.53 23.10
C SER A 67 -9.99 -5.25 21.82
N THR A 68 -10.43 -6.30 21.12
CA THR A 68 -11.20 -6.17 19.88
C THR A 68 -12.56 -5.54 20.14
N LEU A 69 -13.28 -5.99 21.16
CA LEU A 69 -14.57 -5.41 21.52
C LEU A 69 -14.46 -3.95 21.97
N SER A 70 -13.36 -3.57 22.62
CA SER A 70 -13.13 -2.17 23.07
C SER A 70 -12.71 -1.24 21.93
N LYS A 71 -12.02 -1.77 20.91
CA LYS A 71 -11.59 -1.00 19.72
C LYS A 71 -12.64 -0.94 18.63
N VAL A 72 -13.63 -1.84 18.67
CA VAL A 72 -14.75 -1.84 17.73
C VAL A 72 -15.60 -0.60 17.97
N GLN A 73 -15.39 0.39 17.10
CA GLN A 73 -16.28 1.52 16.96
C GLN A 73 -17.39 1.11 15.99
N VAL A 74 -18.57 0.81 16.53
CA VAL A 74 -19.77 0.55 15.71
C VAL A 74 -20.17 1.87 15.07
N ARG A 75 -19.61 2.15 13.88
CA ARG A 75 -20.03 3.28 13.07
C ARG A 75 -21.41 3.01 12.54
N MET A 76 -22.30 3.99 12.67
CA MET A 76 -23.61 3.90 12.02
C MET A 76 -23.41 3.86 10.50
N PRO A 77 -24.26 3.17 9.73
CA PRO A 77 -24.13 3.10 8.28
C PRO A 77 -23.99 4.49 7.63
N GLU A 78 -24.69 5.51 8.15
CA GLU A 78 -24.56 6.90 7.70
C GLU A 78 -23.16 7.51 7.93
N GLU A 79 -22.47 7.17 9.03
CA GLU A 79 -21.11 7.66 9.29
C GLU A 79 -20.07 6.99 8.39
N VAL A 80 -20.35 5.76 7.94
CA VAL A 80 -19.52 5.05 6.95
C VAL A 80 -19.71 5.70 5.58
N GLU A 81 -20.96 5.94 5.15
CA GLU A 81 -21.26 6.61 3.89
C GLU A 81 -20.72 8.05 3.84
N ALA A 82 -20.85 8.81 4.93
CA ALA A 82 -20.31 10.17 5.01
C ALA A 82 -18.77 10.20 4.92
N MET A 83 -18.09 9.23 5.54
CA MET A 83 -16.63 9.11 5.47
C MET A 83 -16.17 8.64 4.08
N GLU A 84 -16.93 7.75 3.43
CA GLU A 84 -16.66 7.32 2.05
C GLU A 84 -16.86 8.47 1.06
N MET A 85 -17.90 9.29 1.23
CA MET A 85 -18.09 10.52 0.46
C MET A 85 -16.95 11.50 0.67
N GLN A 86 -16.54 11.76 1.91
CA GLN A 86 -15.40 12.64 2.21
C GLN A 86 -14.10 12.15 1.54
N ARG A 87 -13.83 10.84 1.59
CA ARG A 87 -12.67 10.26 0.88
C ARG A 87 -12.75 10.44 -0.63
N ARG A 88 -13.94 10.31 -1.21
CA ARG A 88 -14.17 10.52 -2.64
C ARG A 88 -13.96 11.97 -3.03
N GLU A 89 -14.51 12.91 -2.27
CA GLU A 89 -14.35 14.35 -2.47
C GLU A 89 -12.88 14.79 -2.32
N GLU A 90 -12.15 14.25 -1.35
CA GLU A 90 -10.71 14.50 -1.19
C GLU A 90 -9.90 13.95 -2.37
N ALA A 91 -10.20 12.73 -2.83
CA ALA A 91 -9.55 12.14 -4.00
C ALA A 91 -9.84 12.93 -5.27
N GLU A 92 -11.08 13.40 -5.45
CA GLU A 92 -11.47 14.26 -6.57
C GLU A 92 -10.77 15.62 -6.51
N ARG A 93 -10.67 16.26 -5.33
CA ARG A 93 -9.90 17.50 -5.16
C ARG A 93 -8.42 17.32 -5.50
N LEU A 94 -7.81 16.24 -5.02
CA LEU A 94 -6.41 15.91 -5.32
C LEU A 94 -6.19 15.68 -6.82
N ALA A 95 -7.10 14.96 -7.48
CA ALA A 95 -7.07 14.75 -8.92
C ALA A 95 -7.25 16.07 -9.70
N GLN A 96 -8.13 16.95 -9.24
CA GLN A 96 -8.37 18.25 -9.86
C GLN A 96 -7.17 19.20 -9.67
N MET A 97 -6.53 19.20 -8.50
CA MET A 97 -5.26 19.92 -8.26
C MET A 97 -4.14 19.42 -9.17
N GLN A 98 -4.01 18.10 -9.37
CA GLN A 98 -3.04 17.52 -10.30
C GLN A 98 -3.31 17.90 -11.76
N GLN A 99 -4.58 17.98 -12.18
CA GLN A 99 -4.94 18.42 -13.52
C GLN A 99 -4.65 19.91 -13.75
N LEU A 100 -4.90 20.77 -12.76
CA LEU A 100 -4.58 22.19 -12.83
C LEU A 100 -3.07 22.43 -12.90
N SER A 101 -2.27 21.71 -12.09
CA SER A 101 -0.81 21.79 -12.16
C SER A 101 -0.26 21.37 -13.54
N HIS A 102 -0.87 20.37 -14.18
CA HIS A 102 -0.49 19.98 -15.53
C HIS A 102 -0.86 21.03 -16.60
N GLN A 103 -1.98 21.75 -16.44
CA GLN A 103 -2.38 22.82 -17.36
C GLN A 103 -1.51 24.07 -17.24
N ASP A 104 -1.09 24.42 -16.03
CA ASP A 104 -0.17 25.55 -15.79
C ASP A 104 1.23 25.28 -16.38
N ASP A 105 1.72 24.03 -16.27
CA ASP A 105 2.97 23.62 -16.90
C ASP A 105 2.86 23.64 -18.45
N ASP A 106 1.77 23.14 -19.04
CA ASP A 106 1.58 23.19 -20.50
C ASP A 106 1.41 24.64 -21.02
N ALA A 107 0.74 25.51 -20.27
CA ALA A 107 0.57 26.93 -20.61
C ALA A 107 1.89 27.71 -20.46
N ALA A 108 2.69 27.42 -19.44
CA ALA A 108 4.02 28.01 -19.25
C ALA A 108 5.00 27.55 -20.33
N VAL A 109 4.99 26.26 -20.70
CA VAL A 109 5.80 25.72 -21.80
C VAL A 109 5.37 26.30 -23.15
N ALA A 110 4.06 26.47 -23.39
CA ALA A 110 3.55 27.11 -24.61
C ALA A 110 3.87 28.61 -24.70
N ALA A 111 3.83 29.33 -23.57
CA ALA A 111 4.21 30.75 -23.50
C ALA A 111 5.71 30.95 -23.71
N ASP A 112 6.56 30.08 -23.16
CA ASP A 112 8.01 30.11 -23.36
C ASP A 112 8.40 29.74 -24.81
N LEU A 113 7.67 28.80 -25.43
CA LEU A 113 7.82 28.49 -26.86
C LEU A 113 7.43 29.67 -27.76
N ALA A 114 6.37 30.41 -27.40
CA ALA A 114 5.91 31.58 -28.14
C ALA A 114 6.85 32.80 -27.99
N ALA A 115 7.51 32.94 -26.83
CA ALA A 115 8.51 33.97 -26.58
C ALA A 115 9.84 33.70 -27.33
N GLN A 116 10.19 32.44 -27.57
CA GLN A 116 11.40 32.06 -28.33
C GLN A 116 11.24 32.21 -29.86
N THR A 117 10.05 32.52 -30.38
CA THR A 117 9.80 32.72 -31.83
C THR A 117 10.27 34.07 -32.40
N GLY A 118 11.27 34.71 -31.80
CA GLY A 118 11.97 35.88 -32.35
C GLY A 118 13.08 35.54 -33.36
N GLU A 119 13.63 34.33 -33.32
CA GLU A 119 14.65 33.86 -34.26
C GLU A 119 14.19 32.54 -34.90
N ARG A 120 13.45 32.63 -36.01
CA ARG A 120 13.20 31.46 -36.86
C ARG A 120 14.54 30.95 -37.40
N LYS A 121 15.10 29.92 -36.78
CA LYS A 121 16.23 29.16 -37.32
C LYS A 121 15.83 28.58 -38.68
N ILE A 122 16.32 29.21 -39.75
CA ILE A 122 16.03 28.80 -41.14
C ILE A 122 16.51 27.36 -41.33
N GLY A 123 15.59 26.46 -41.64
CA GLY A 123 15.89 25.05 -41.83
C GLY A 123 16.75 24.82 -43.07
N ARG A 124 17.59 23.78 -43.04
CA ARG A 124 18.54 23.46 -44.13
C ARG A 124 17.88 23.29 -45.52
N ASN A 125 16.59 22.91 -45.57
CA ASN A 125 15.83 22.74 -46.81
C ASN A 125 14.88 23.91 -47.14
N ASP A 126 14.76 24.92 -46.27
CA ASP A 126 13.87 26.07 -46.47
C ASP A 126 14.35 26.97 -47.61
N PRO A 127 13.46 27.76 -48.24
CA PRO A 127 13.86 28.74 -49.24
C PRO A 127 14.91 29.71 -48.68
N CYS A 128 15.98 29.92 -49.45
CA CYS A 128 17.08 30.76 -49.00
C CYS A 128 16.64 32.24 -48.90
N PRO A 129 16.93 32.94 -47.79
CA PRO A 129 16.46 34.31 -47.55
C PRO A 129 17.02 35.36 -48.51
N CYS A 130 18.03 35.02 -49.31
CA CYS A 130 18.61 35.90 -50.34
C CYS A 130 17.72 36.05 -51.61
N GLY A 131 16.54 35.43 -51.64
CA GLY A 131 15.59 35.56 -52.76
C GLY A 131 15.96 34.76 -54.02
N SER A 132 16.98 33.89 -53.96
CA SER A 132 17.48 33.13 -55.12
C SER A 132 16.58 31.97 -55.58
N GLY A 133 15.46 31.72 -54.90
CA GLY A 133 14.53 30.61 -55.18
C GLY A 133 15.07 29.21 -54.89
N LYS A 134 16.32 29.08 -54.44
CA LYS A 134 16.98 27.79 -54.12
C LYS A 134 16.84 27.45 -52.63
N LYS A 135 16.88 26.15 -52.29
CA LYS A 135 16.89 25.70 -50.88
C LYS A 135 18.18 26.17 -50.18
N TYR A 136 18.11 26.50 -48.89
CA TYR A 136 19.21 27.08 -48.11
C TYR A 136 20.53 26.28 -48.25
N LYS A 137 20.48 24.94 -48.15
CA LYS A 137 21.65 24.06 -48.34
C LYS A 137 22.33 24.12 -49.72
N GLN A 138 21.62 24.59 -50.75
CA GLN A 138 22.13 24.68 -52.12
C GLN A 138 22.58 26.10 -52.47
N CYS A 139 22.47 27.03 -51.53
CA CYS A 139 22.84 28.43 -51.68
C CYS A 139 23.79 28.83 -50.55
N HIS A 140 23.33 29.59 -49.56
CA HIS A 140 24.17 30.10 -48.46
C HIS A 140 24.57 29.03 -47.43
N GLY A 141 23.87 27.91 -47.37
CA GLY A 141 24.19 26.76 -46.52
C GLY A 141 24.98 25.66 -47.23
N ARG A 142 25.62 25.97 -48.38
CA ARG A 142 26.43 25.01 -49.14
C ARG A 142 27.80 24.87 -48.48
N LEU A 143 28.02 23.75 -47.81
CA LEU A 143 29.34 23.34 -47.34
C LEU A 143 30.11 22.80 -48.55
N SER A 144 31.28 23.39 -48.85
CA SER A 144 32.21 22.86 -49.84
C SER A 144 33.02 21.70 -49.28
#